data_AF-A0A8S3TYK4-F1
#
_entry.id   AF-A0A8S3TYK4-F1
#
_cell.length_a   1.000
_cell.length_b   1.000
_cell.length_c   1.000
_cell.angle_alpha   90.00
_cell.angle_beta   90.00
_cell.angle_gamma   90.00
#
_symmetry.space_group_name_H-M   'P 1'
#
loop_
_entity.id
_entity.type
_entity.pdbx_description
1 polymer ?
#
loop_
_entity_poly.entity_id
_entity_poly.type
_entity_poly.pdbx_seq_one_letter_code
_entity_poly.pdbx_strand_id
1 'polypeptide(L)'
;MGQHVNLNINVSGALETTLLGPAKRGKDYELYSLGYSPICVNEVEESLKFYPYKVIANELIHGLRFGFKLQYSGSRLPVNANNSKSVTIHADLVREKINKEITLGRMAGPFDHPPLPTLRISPIFLAEKKNGDHCLIHNRSYPLNNSVNDFIDENYCSVQYSGIDDAVRLVQNIGIVRKLSKSDVKSAFRLLRVSPSDFDQLGFISDGKYYFDRCLKKVFKKFLTALHWVMELISGN
;
A
#
# COMPACT_ATOMS: atom_id res chain seq x y z
N MET A 1 27.23 -9.41 40.66
CA MET A 1 27.45 -10.49 39.68
C MET A 1 26.11 -11.17 39.44
N GLY A 2 25.27 -10.54 38.62
CA GLY A 2 23.93 -11.03 38.28
C GLY A 2 23.84 -11.12 36.77
N GLN A 3 23.76 -12.35 36.25
CA GLN A 3 23.63 -12.61 34.83
C GLN A 3 22.27 -12.07 34.34
N HIS A 4 22.31 -11.04 33.51
CA HIS A 4 21.18 -10.65 32.68
C HIS A 4 20.94 -11.78 31.65
N VAL A 5 19.95 -12.62 31.92
CA VAL A 5 19.40 -13.51 30.90
C VAL A 5 18.56 -12.63 29.97
N ASN A 6 19.12 -12.30 28.81
CA ASN A 6 18.37 -11.70 27.70
C ASN A 6 17.39 -12.74 27.15
N LEU A 7 16.15 -12.71 27.62
CA LEU A 7 15.04 -13.42 27.00
C LEU A 7 14.53 -12.59 25.81
N ASN A 8 15.19 -12.76 24.66
CA ASN A 8 14.62 -12.45 23.36
C ASN A 8 13.44 -13.40 23.10
N ILE A 9 12.26 -13.05 23.60
CA ILE A 9 11.03 -13.76 23.25
C ILE A 9 10.41 -13.03 22.06
N ASN A 10 10.70 -13.59 20.90
CA ASN A 10 10.19 -13.20 19.60
C ASN A 10 8.71 -13.59 19.48
N VAL A 11 7.79 -12.72 19.93
CA VAL A 11 6.35 -12.90 19.66
C VAL A 11 5.94 -12.28 18.31
N SER A 12 6.88 -11.71 17.54
CA SER A 12 6.60 -11.17 16.20
C SER A 12 6.48 -12.26 15.12
N GLY A 13 7.00 -13.47 15.39
CA GLY A 13 7.04 -14.55 14.41
C GLY A 13 5.70 -15.23 14.14
N ALA A 14 4.68 -15.12 15.00
CA ALA A 14 3.41 -15.81 14.78
C ALA A 14 2.41 -14.95 13.97
N LEU A 15 2.25 -13.67 14.33
CA LEU A 15 1.21 -12.79 13.77
C LEU A 15 1.49 -12.32 12.34
N GLU A 16 2.74 -11.95 12.03
CA GLU A 16 3.14 -11.63 10.66
C GLU A 16 3.03 -12.87 9.76
N THR A 17 3.31 -14.07 10.30
CA THR A 17 3.31 -15.31 9.50
C THR A 17 1.92 -15.84 9.24
N THR A 18 0.95 -15.65 10.14
CA THR A 18 -0.44 -16.09 9.91
C THR A 18 -1.14 -15.27 8.83
N LEU A 19 -0.99 -13.94 8.84
CA LEU A 19 -1.67 -13.07 7.87
C LEU A 19 -0.88 -12.86 6.58
N LEU A 20 0.36 -13.33 6.45
CA LEU A 20 1.20 -13.12 5.27
C LEU A 20 1.63 -14.46 4.63
N GLY A 21 1.28 -14.66 3.36
CA GLY A 21 1.71 -15.76 2.52
C GLY A 21 3.10 -15.56 1.87
N PRO A 22 3.64 -16.61 1.23
CA PRO A 22 4.99 -16.64 0.70
C PRO A 22 5.18 -15.70 -0.52
N ALA A 23 6.34 -15.03 -0.56
CA ALA A 23 6.74 -14.16 -1.68
C ALA A 23 6.78 -14.90 -3.02
N LYS A 24 6.00 -14.43 -4.00
CA LYS A 24 6.00 -14.99 -5.37
C LYS A 24 7.23 -14.47 -6.14
N ARG A 25 7.89 -15.36 -6.90
CA ARG A 25 8.97 -15.05 -7.86
C ARG A 25 8.50 -15.42 -9.26
N GLY A 26 8.52 -14.50 -10.23
CA GLY A 26 8.27 -14.81 -11.65
C GLY A 26 7.83 -13.62 -12.50
N LYS A 27 8.32 -13.58 -13.75
CA LYS A 27 8.26 -12.43 -14.70
C LYS A 27 7.02 -12.38 -15.61
N ASP A 28 6.12 -13.34 -15.54
CA ASP A 28 4.92 -13.35 -16.38
C ASP A 28 3.69 -12.99 -15.53
N TYR A 29 3.16 -11.78 -15.74
CA TYR A 29 1.88 -11.38 -15.19
C TYR A 29 0.96 -10.98 -16.35
N GLU A 30 -0.28 -11.46 -16.32
CA GLU A 30 -1.30 -10.97 -17.24
C GLU A 30 -1.53 -9.48 -16.99
N LEU A 31 -1.72 -8.69 -18.04
CA LEU A 31 -1.81 -7.23 -17.96
C LEU A 31 -2.82 -6.75 -16.91
N TYR A 32 -3.95 -7.45 -16.80
CA TYR A 32 -5.03 -7.15 -15.86
C TYR A 32 -5.01 -8.01 -14.58
N SER A 33 -3.91 -8.72 -14.31
CA SER A 33 -3.76 -9.44 -13.04
C SER A 33 -3.46 -8.49 -11.89
N LEU A 34 -3.99 -8.82 -10.72
CA LEU A 34 -3.70 -8.10 -9.50
C LEU A 34 -2.20 -8.08 -9.18
N GLY A 35 -1.75 -7.01 -8.54
CA GLY A 35 -0.43 -6.98 -7.94
C GLY A 35 -0.23 -8.12 -6.95
N TYR A 36 1.02 -8.36 -6.58
CA TYR A 36 1.32 -9.26 -5.46
C TYR A 36 0.96 -8.56 -4.15
N SER A 37 0.30 -9.30 -3.25
CA SER A 37 0.16 -8.93 -1.85
C SER A 37 0.44 -10.16 -1.02
N PRO A 38 1.22 -10.03 0.06
CA PRO A 38 1.40 -11.13 0.99
C PRO A 38 0.14 -11.40 1.80
N ILE A 39 -0.87 -10.54 1.86
CA ILE A 39 -2.04 -10.76 2.74
C ILE A 39 -2.75 -12.10 2.43
N CYS A 40 -2.86 -12.96 3.43
CA CYS A 40 -3.67 -14.19 3.39
C CYS A 40 -5.14 -13.83 3.60
N VAL A 41 -5.86 -13.67 2.50
CA VAL A 41 -7.24 -13.15 2.53
C VAL A 41 -8.21 -14.07 3.28
N ASN A 42 -7.98 -15.39 3.23
CA ASN A 42 -8.83 -16.35 3.94
C ASN A 42 -8.73 -16.17 5.46
N GLU A 43 -7.53 -15.94 6.00
CA GLU A 43 -7.31 -15.71 7.44
C GLU A 43 -7.93 -14.37 7.89
N VAL A 44 -7.85 -13.35 7.05
CA VAL A 44 -8.52 -12.06 7.30
C VAL A 44 -10.03 -12.23 7.30
N GLU A 45 -10.58 -12.96 6.34
CA GLU A 45 -12.03 -13.24 6.26
C GLU A 45 -12.53 -14.03 7.47
N GLU A 46 -11.78 -15.05 7.90
CA GLU A 46 -12.08 -15.83 9.10
C GLU A 46 -12.10 -14.93 10.35
N SER A 47 -11.11 -14.06 10.50
CA SER A 47 -11.01 -13.12 11.63
C SER A 47 -12.18 -12.12 11.65
N LEU A 48 -12.71 -11.74 10.48
CA LEU A 48 -13.82 -10.80 10.35
C LEU A 48 -15.20 -11.42 10.56
N LYS A 49 -15.32 -12.73 10.80
CA LYS A 49 -16.59 -13.41 11.06
C LYS A 49 -17.38 -12.80 12.22
N PHE A 50 -16.72 -12.24 13.22
CA PHE A 50 -17.36 -11.60 14.36
C PHE A 50 -17.40 -10.07 14.28
N TYR A 51 -16.95 -9.48 13.15
CA TYR A 51 -16.91 -8.03 13.00
C TYR A 51 -18.34 -7.47 12.99
N PRO A 52 -18.70 -6.51 13.88
CA PRO A 52 -20.07 -5.99 13.94
C PRO A 52 -20.48 -5.25 12.66
N TYR A 53 -19.53 -4.63 11.95
CA TYR A 53 -19.81 -3.87 10.73
C TYR A 53 -19.65 -4.73 9.47
N LYS A 54 -20.63 -5.61 9.20
CA LYS A 54 -20.58 -6.57 8.07
C LYS A 54 -20.38 -5.94 6.70
N VAL A 55 -20.97 -4.78 6.45
CA VAL A 55 -20.78 -4.05 5.18
C VAL A 55 -19.30 -3.71 4.97
N ILE A 56 -18.63 -3.22 6.00
CA ILE A 56 -17.20 -2.86 5.95
C ILE A 56 -16.33 -4.11 5.79
N ALA A 57 -16.64 -5.20 6.50
CA ALA A 57 -15.92 -6.47 6.32
C ALA A 57 -16.03 -6.98 4.88
N ASN A 58 -17.23 -6.97 4.30
CA ASN A 58 -17.45 -7.44 2.93
C ASN A 58 -16.70 -6.57 1.91
N GLU A 59 -16.75 -5.24 2.04
CA GLU A 59 -15.96 -4.34 1.19
C GLU A 59 -14.45 -4.61 1.29
N LEU A 60 -13.96 -4.85 2.51
CA LEU A 60 -12.56 -5.15 2.77
C LEU A 60 -12.14 -6.47 2.11
N ILE A 61 -12.87 -7.55 2.37
CA ILE A 61 -12.59 -8.88 1.78
C ILE A 61 -12.66 -8.79 0.26
N HIS A 62 -13.67 -8.11 -0.28
CA HIS A 62 -13.80 -7.90 -1.71
C HIS A 62 -12.59 -7.16 -2.29
N GLY A 63 -12.17 -6.04 -1.69
CA GLY A 63 -10.98 -5.30 -2.13
C GLY A 63 -9.68 -6.09 -1.97
N LEU A 64 -9.56 -6.93 -0.93
CA LEU A 64 -8.44 -7.85 -0.77
C LEU A 64 -8.42 -8.94 -1.84
N ARG A 65 -9.57 -9.48 -2.27
CA ARG A 65 -9.66 -10.54 -3.29
C ARG A 65 -9.52 -10.01 -4.72
N PHE A 66 -10.14 -8.87 -5.02
CA PHE A 66 -10.35 -8.37 -6.39
C PHE A 66 -9.70 -7.00 -6.66
N GLY A 67 -9.00 -6.45 -5.67
CA GLY A 67 -8.36 -5.14 -5.74
C GLY A 67 -9.31 -4.00 -5.34
N PHE A 68 -8.74 -2.98 -4.72
CA PHE A 68 -9.46 -1.78 -4.31
C PHE A 68 -9.59 -0.80 -5.46
N LYS A 69 -10.81 -0.30 -5.68
CA LYS A 69 -11.05 0.79 -6.63
C LYS A 69 -10.49 2.10 -6.07
N LEU A 70 -9.92 2.92 -6.95
CA LEU A 70 -9.42 4.26 -6.63
C LEU A 70 -10.55 5.26 -6.35
N GLN A 71 -11.78 4.93 -6.73
CA GLN A 71 -12.94 5.85 -6.70
C GLN A 71 -12.72 7.10 -7.56
N TYR A 72 -12.01 6.93 -8.68
CA TYR A 72 -11.76 7.97 -9.67
C TYR A 72 -13.04 8.23 -10.49
N SER A 73 -13.51 9.48 -10.50
CA SER A 73 -14.73 9.91 -11.20
C SER A 73 -14.47 10.80 -12.42
N GLY A 74 -13.19 11.03 -12.76
CA GLY A 74 -12.81 11.87 -13.88
C GLY A 74 -12.85 11.16 -15.23
N SER A 75 -12.59 11.92 -16.29
CA SER A 75 -12.51 11.38 -17.65
C SER A 75 -11.28 10.49 -17.83
N ARG A 76 -11.49 9.27 -18.34
CA ARG A 76 -10.41 8.32 -18.65
C ARG A 76 -9.82 8.62 -20.02
N LEU A 77 -8.95 9.63 -20.06
CA LEU A 77 -8.22 10.04 -21.25
C LEU A 77 -6.71 9.90 -21.01
N PRO A 78 -5.92 9.56 -22.04
CA PRO A 78 -4.48 9.62 -21.96
C PRO A 78 -4.01 11.02 -21.57
N VAL A 79 -3.07 11.08 -20.65
CA VAL A 79 -2.37 12.32 -20.28
C VAL A 79 -0.89 12.01 -20.25
N ASN A 80 -0.08 12.92 -20.76
CA ASN A 80 1.38 12.80 -20.74
C ASN A 80 1.97 13.90 -19.86
N ALA A 81 2.86 13.51 -18.96
CA ALA A 81 3.58 14.42 -18.09
C ALA A 81 5.07 14.07 -18.09
N ASN A 82 5.92 15.10 -18.06
CA ASN A 82 7.36 14.95 -18.02
C ASN A 82 7.85 14.74 -16.59
N ASN A 83 8.80 13.82 -16.43
CA ASN A 83 9.44 13.58 -15.14
C ASN A 83 10.27 14.78 -14.66
N SER A 84 10.53 14.80 -13.35
CA SER A 84 11.48 15.75 -12.76
C SER A 84 12.90 15.49 -13.26
N LYS A 85 13.74 16.55 -13.29
CA LYS A 85 15.18 16.44 -13.58
C LYS A 85 15.91 15.44 -12.69
N SER A 86 15.45 15.25 -11.45
CA SER A 86 16.02 14.26 -10.52
C SER A 86 16.03 12.83 -11.07
N VAL A 87 15.06 12.49 -11.92
CA VAL A 87 14.97 11.17 -12.56
C VAL A 87 16.08 10.98 -13.59
N THR A 88 16.37 12.02 -14.38
CA THR A 88 17.44 11.98 -15.37
C THR A 88 18.81 11.99 -14.71
N ILE A 89 19.00 12.79 -13.66
CA ILE A 89 20.28 12.91 -12.94
C ILE A 89 20.65 11.58 -12.24
N HIS A 90 19.66 10.87 -11.69
CA HIS A 90 19.86 9.63 -10.96
C HIS A 90 19.18 8.43 -11.63
N ALA A 91 19.32 8.29 -12.95
CA ALA A 91 18.62 7.29 -13.75
C ALA A 91 18.85 5.85 -13.26
N ASP A 92 20.08 5.50 -12.88
CA ASP A 92 20.41 4.16 -12.40
C ASP A 92 19.68 3.81 -11.09
N LEU A 93 19.61 4.76 -10.15
CA LEU A 93 18.90 4.60 -8.89
C LEU A 93 17.39 4.46 -9.12
N VAL A 94 16.83 5.21 -10.07
CA VAL A 94 15.41 5.08 -10.47
C VAL A 94 15.16 3.69 -11.04
N ARG A 95 16.02 3.21 -11.94
CA ARG A 95 15.93 1.89 -12.55
C ARG A 95 15.99 0.77 -11.51
N GLU A 96 16.90 0.86 -10.54
CA GLU A 96 17.01 -0.07 -9.43
C GLU A 96 15.71 -0.13 -8.62
N LYS A 97 15.16 1.03 -8.24
CA LYS A 97 13.92 1.12 -7.45
C LYS A 97 12.70 0.58 -8.22
N ILE A 98 12.59 0.86 -9.52
CA ILE A 98 11.52 0.30 -10.37
C ILE A 98 11.66 -1.22 -10.48
N ASN A 99 12.85 -1.73 -10.80
CA ASN A 99 13.10 -3.16 -10.93
C ASN A 99 12.81 -3.93 -9.64
N LYS A 100 13.12 -3.34 -8.48
CA LYS A 100 12.75 -3.90 -7.19
C LYS A 100 11.24 -4.03 -7.03
N GLU A 101 10.47 -3.00 -7.38
CA GLU A 101 9.00 -3.03 -7.31
C GLU A 101 8.37 -4.02 -8.32
N ILE A 102 8.95 -4.15 -9.51
CA ILE A 102 8.54 -5.16 -10.51
C ILE A 102 8.81 -6.56 -9.97
N THR A 103 10.00 -6.80 -9.42
CA THR A 103 10.39 -8.11 -8.86
C THR A 103 9.47 -8.52 -7.71
N LEU A 104 9.01 -7.55 -6.92
CA LEU A 104 8.03 -7.76 -5.85
C LEU A 104 6.59 -7.90 -6.35
N GLY A 105 6.34 -7.83 -7.67
CA GLY A 105 5.02 -7.93 -8.27
C GLY A 105 4.11 -6.71 -8.01
N ARG A 106 4.69 -5.57 -7.63
CA ARG A 106 3.95 -4.36 -7.22
C ARG A 106 3.83 -3.32 -8.33
N MET A 107 4.69 -3.42 -9.33
CA MET A 107 4.61 -2.64 -10.57
C MET A 107 4.55 -3.56 -11.77
N ALA A 108 4.06 -3.02 -12.87
CA ALA A 108 4.03 -3.63 -14.18
C ALA A 108 4.89 -2.79 -15.15
N GLY A 109 5.63 -3.48 -16.01
CA GLY A 109 6.54 -2.97 -17.02
C GLY A 109 7.86 -3.75 -17.00
N PRO A 110 8.84 -3.37 -17.83
CA PRO A 110 8.74 -2.32 -18.86
C PRO A 110 7.84 -2.72 -20.03
N PHE A 111 7.13 -1.75 -20.61
CA PHE A 111 6.43 -1.90 -21.90
C PHE A 111 7.00 -0.92 -22.94
N ASP A 112 7.06 -1.36 -24.19
CA ASP A 112 7.55 -0.54 -25.32
C ASP A 112 6.54 0.51 -25.78
N HIS A 113 5.26 0.22 -25.60
CA HIS A 113 4.14 1.09 -25.93
C HIS A 113 3.19 1.20 -24.74
N PRO A 114 2.30 2.21 -24.68
CA PRO A 114 1.29 2.29 -23.64
C PRO A 114 0.46 0.99 -23.58
N PRO A 115 0.53 0.21 -22.49
CA PRO A 115 -0.17 -1.08 -22.41
C PRO A 115 -1.70 -0.94 -22.29
N LEU A 116 -2.20 0.25 -21.92
CA LEU A 116 -3.63 0.52 -21.73
C LEU A 116 -4.04 1.71 -22.62
N PRO A 117 -5.18 1.65 -23.34
CA PRO A 117 -5.59 2.71 -24.27
C PRO A 117 -5.77 4.08 -23.60
N THR A 118 -6.22 4.10 -22.34
CA THR A 118 -6.47 5.32 -21.55
C THR A 118 -5.35 5.60 -20.55
N LEU A 119 -4.15 5.00 -20.74
CA LEU A 119 -3.07 5.11 -19.76
C LEU A 119 -2.70 6.57 -19.54
N ARG A 120 -2.83 6.98 -18.29
CA ARG A 120 -2.49 8.28 -17.79
C ARG A 120 -1.09 8.25 -17.19
N ILE A 121 -0.20 9.07 -17.75
CA ILE A 121 1.19 9.22 -17.31
C ILE A 121 1.29 10.40 -16.36
N SER A 122 1.58 10.08 -15.10
CA SER A 122 1.89 11.06 -14.06
C SER A 122 3.41 11.08 -13.82
N PRO A 123 3.99 12.25 -13.50
CA PRO A 123 5.43 12.39 -13.43
C PRO A 123 5.99 11.72 -12.18
N ILE A 124 7.19 11.17 -12.30
CA ILE A 124 7.97 10.66 -11.16
C ILE A 124 9.10 11.62 -10.77
N PHE A 125 9.51 11.56 -9.51
CA PHE A 125 10.65 12.29 -8.97
C PHE A 125 11.29 11.55 -7.80
N LEU A 126 12.54 11.87 -7.49
CA LEU A 126 13.22 11.37 -6.30
C LEU A 126 13.15 12.40 -5.17
N ALA A 127 12.79 11.95 -3.98
CA ALA A 127 12.84 12.75 -2.76
C ALA A 127 13.86 12.16 -1.79
N GLU A 128 14.77 12.98 -1.27
CA GLU A 128 15.75 12.55 -0.28
C GLU A 128 15.11 12.32 1.09
N LYS A 129 15.49 11.23 1.74
CA LYS A 129 15.14 10.95 3.12
C LYS A 129 16.27 11.42 4.04
N LYS A 130 15.94 11.61 5.32
CA LYS A 130 16.90 12.02 6.37
C LYS A 130 18.10 11.07 6.53
N ASN A 131 17.95 9.80 6.14
CA ASN A 131 19.01 8.80 6.21
C ASN A 131 19.85 8.70 4.93
N GLY A 132 19.67 9.62 3.96
CA GLY A 132 20.41 9.64 2.71
C GLY A 132 19.88 8.72 1.61
N ASP A 133 18.84 7.90 1.87
CA ASP A 133 18.16 7.12 0.82
C ASP A 133 17.15 7.99 0.06
N HIS A 134 16.97 7.73 -1.24
CA HIS A 134 15.96 8.42 -2.05
C HIS A 134 14.66 7.62 -2.13
N CYS A 135 13.53 8.30 -2.05
CA CYS A 135 12.22 7.74 -2.31
C CYS A 135 11.79 8.04 -3.74
N LEU A 136 11.39 7.02 -4.51
CA LEU A 136 10.76 7.23 -5.81
C LEU A 136 9.29 7.60 -5.60
N ILE A 137 8.95 8.86 -5.89
CA ILE A 137 7.60 9.41 -5.76
C ILE A 137 6.92 9.42 -7.12
N HIS A 138 5.67 8.95 -7.15
CA HIS A 138 4.78 9.04 -8.30
C HIS A 138 3.76 10.15 -8.01
N ASN A 139 3.87 11.25 -8.74
CA ASN A 139 3.07 12.45 -8.48
C ASN A 139 1.66 12.34 -9.09
N ARG A 140 0.75 11.75 -8.32
CA ARG A 140 -0.67 11.65 -8.68
C ARG A 140 -1.46 12.95 -8.49
N SER A 141 -0.81 14.01 -8.00
CA SER A 141 -1.39 15.36 -7.87
C SER A 141 -1.02 16.26 -9.06
N TYR A 142 -0.47 15.70 -10.14
CA TYR A 142 -0.15 16.43 -11.37
C TYR A 142 -1.00 15.95 -12.57
N PRO A 143 -1.35 16.86 -13.51
CA PRO A 143 -1.20 18.31 -13.42
C PRO A 143 -2.25 18.90 -12.47
N LEU A 144 -1.99 20.11 -12.00
CA LEU A 144 -2.92 20.82 -11.12
C LEU A 144 -4.29 20.97 -11.80
N ASN A 145 -5.37 20.74 -11.05
CA ASN A 145 -6.78 20.80 -11.47
C ASN A 145 -7.21 19.77 -12.52
N ASN A 146 -6.36 18.80 -12.84
CA ASN A 146 -6.71 17.68 -13.69
C ASN A 146 -5.92 16.42 -13.30
N SER A 147 -5.51 16.31 -12.04
CA SER A 147 -4.72 15.20 -11.50
C SER A 147 -5.58 13.98 -11.19
N VAL A 148 -4.98 12.82 -10.95
CA VAL A 148 -5.76 11.65 -10.50
C VAL A 148 -6.43 11.95 -9.15
N ASN A 149 -5.75 12.68 -8.27
CA ASN A 149 -6.29 13.03 -6.96
C ASN A 149 -7.43 14.05 -7.03
N ASP A 150 -7.49 14.89 -8.07
CA ASP A 150 -8.52 15.94 -8.19
C ASP A 150 -9.91 15.36 -8.45
N PHE A 151 -9.97 14.12 -8.96
CA PHE A 151 -11.21 13.40 -9.24
C PHE A 151 -11.43 12.22 -8.29
N ILE A 152 -10.83 12.25 -7.09
CA ILE A 152 -11.14 11.30 -6.02
C ILE A 152 -11.74 12.11 -4.87
N ASP A 153 -12.99 11.81 -4.52
CA ASP A 153 -13.66 12.48 -3.40
C ASP A 153 -12.89 12.20 -2.08
N GLU A 154 -12.62 13.28 -1.34
CA GLU A 154 -11.91 13.27 -0.07
C GLU A 154 -12.59 12.38 0.97
N ASN A 155 -13.91 12.16 0.87
CA ASN A 155 -14.66 11.25 1.74
C ASN A 155 -14.15 9.80 1.66
N TYR A 156 -13.55 9.39 0.54
CA TYR A 156 -12.93 8.06 0.41
C TYR A 156 -11.52 7.98 1.01
N CYS A 157 -10.86 9.12 1.19
CA CYS A 157 -9.46 9.22 1.63
C CYS A 157 -9.29 9.78 3.05
N SER A 158 -10.34 10.33 3.68
CA SER A 158 -10.27 10.99 4.98
C SER A 158 -10.14 10.00 6.15
N VAL A 159 -8.90 9.65 6.49
CA VAL A 159 -8.60 8.86 7.69
C VAL A 159 -8.66 9.78 8.91
N GLN A 160 -9.52 9.45 9.87
CA GLN A 160 -9.44 10.01 11.23
C GLN A 160 -8.41 9.16 11.97
N TYR A 161 -7.25 9.72 12.24
CA TYR A 161 -6.23 9.04 13.03
C TYR A 161 -6.58 9.17 14.50
N SER A 162 -6.51 8.06 15.23
CA SER A 162 -6.54 8.09 16.69
C SER A 162 -5.36 8.92 17.19
N GLY A 163 -5.63 9.84 18.10
CA GLY A 163 -4.61 10.72 18.67
C GLY A 163 -3.69 9.97 19.65
N ILE A 164 -2.62 10.65 20.08
CA ILE A 164 -1.76 10.14 21.16
C ILE A 164 -2.60 9.95 22.43
N ASP A 165 -3.55 10.84 22.69
CA ASP A 165 -4.43 10.76 23.85
C ASP A 165 -5.32 9.51 23.83
N ASP A 166 -5.78 9.08 22.65
CA ASP A 166 -6.54 7.83 22.52
C ASP A 166 -5.66 6.62 22.85
N ALA A 167 -4.40 6.63 22.39
CA ALA A 167 -3.43 5.59 22.74
C ALA A 167 -3.11 5.59 24.24
N VAL A 168 -2.96 6.76 24.87
CA VAL A 168 -2.73 6.89 26.31
C VAL A 168 -3.92 6.36 27.10
N ARG A 169 -5.16 6.71 26.71
CA ARG A 169 -6.38 6.18 27.33
C ARG A 169 -6.47 4.67 27.19
N LEU A 170 -6.11 4.12 26.03
CA LEU A 170 -6.09 2.67 25.82
C LEU A 170 -5.11 1.98 26.78
N VAL A 171 -3.91 2.53 26.95
CA VAL A 171 -2.93 2.02 27.94
C VAL A 171 -3.45 2.15 29.38
N GLN A 172 -4.09 3.28 29.72
CA GLN A 172 -4.66 3.50 31.06
C GLN A 172 -5.80 2.53 31.38
N ASN A 173 -6.66 2.23 30.41
CA ASN A 173 -7.83 1.35 30.58
C ASN A 173 -7.44 -0.12 30.77
N ILE A 174 -6.28 -0.56 30.28
CA ILE A 174 -5.76 -1.92 30.49
C ILE A 174 -5.28 -2.14 31.94
N GLY A 175 -5.05 -1.05 32.70
CA GLY A 175 -4.61 -1.12 34.11
C GLY A 175 -3.09 -1.24 34.25
N ILE A 176 -2.61 -2.12 35.14
CA ILE A 176 -1.17 -2.32 35.35
C ILE A 176 -0.60 -3.10 34.16
N VAL A 177 -0.01 -2.37 33.21
CA VAL A 177 0.66 -2.95 32.05
C VAL A 177 2.04 -3.46 32.45
N ARG A 178 2.20 -4.79 32.55
CA ARG A 178 3.50 -5.43 32.84
C ARG A 178 4.44 -5.48 31.64
N LYS A 179 3.91 -5.50 30.41
CA LYS A 179 4.67 -5.48 29.14
C LYS A 179 3.86 -4.79 28.05
N LEU A 180 4.48 -3.88 27.31
CA LEU A 180 3.92 -3.23 26.12
C LEU A 180 4.78 -3.60 24.91
N SER A 181 4.13 -3.90 23.79
CA SER A 181 4.83 -4.15 22.51
C SER A 181 4.26 -3.25 21.42
N LYS A 182 5.12 -2.83 20.50
CA LYS A 182 4.74 -2.06 19.31
C LYS A 182 5.24 -2.80 18.09
N SER A 183 4.35 -3.00 17.13
CA SER A 183 4.66 -3.56 15.81
C SER A 183 4.38 -2.51 14.74
N ASP A 184 5.27 -2.41 13.76
CA ASP A 184 5.11 -1.52 12.61
C ASP A 184 4.87 -2.34 11.35
N VAL A 185 3.81 -2.03 10.60
CA VAL A 185 3.52 -2.73 9.35
C VAL A 185 4.37 -2.15 8.23
N LYS A 186 5.42 -2.88 7.88
CA LYS A 186 6.33 -2.47 6.81
C LYS A 186 5.60 -2.31 5.48
N SER A 187 5.74 -1.13 4.89
CA SER A 187 5.16 -0.81 3.56
C SER A 187 3.63 -1.04 3.48
N ALA A 188 2.87 -0.68 4.52
CA ALA A 188 1.42 -0.92 4.59
C ALA A 188 0.64 -0.58 3.30
N PHE A 189 0.95 0.54 2.64
CA PHE A 189 0.31 0.93 1.37
C PHE A 189 0.50 -0.08 0.23
N ARG A 190 1.66 -0.74 0.21
CA ARG A 190 2.03 -1.75 -0.79
C ARG A 190 1.32 -3.09 -0.57
N LEU A 191 0.64 -3.28 0.56
CA LEU A 191 -0.15 -4.47 0.83
C LEU A 191 -1.50 -4.43 0.13
N LEU A 192 -2.02 -3.23 -0.14
CA LEU A 192 -3.32 -3.04 -0.77
C LEU A 192 -3.16 -2.93 -2.28
N ARG A 193 -3.81 -3.83 -2.99
CA ARG A 193 -3.75 -3.95 -4.44
C ARG A 193 -4.84 -3.10 -5.07
N VAL A 194 -4.52 -2.47 -6.18
CA VAL A 194 -5.50 -1.69 -6.95
C VAL A 194 -6.30 -2.63 -7.86
N SER A 195 -7.57 -2.34 -8.03
CA SER A 195 -8.41 -3.06 -8.99
C SER A 195 -7.86 -2.88 -10.41
N PRO A 196 -7.82 -3.93 -11.26
CA PRO A 196 -7.30 -3.82 -12.62
C PRO A 196 -8.03 -2.79 -13.49
N SER A 197 -9.27 -2.44 -13.14
CA SER A 197 -10.05 -1.39 -13.82
C SER A 197 -9.43 0.00 -13.68
N ASP A 198 -8.50 0.21 -12.74
CA ASP A 198 -7.93 1.52 -12.43
C ASP A 198 -6.41 1.60 -12.69
N PHE A 199 -5.81 0.58 -13.32
CA PHE A 199 -4.38 0.57 -13.66
C PHE A 199 -4.00 1.68 -14.65
N ASP A 200 -4.92 2.05 -15.53
CA ASP A 200 -4.76 3.16 -16.47
C ASP A 200 -4.56 4.51 -15.77
N GLN A 201 -4.96 4.66 -14.51
CA GLN A 201 -4.75 5.89 -13.73
C GLN A 201 -3.39 5.93 -13.00
N LEU A 202 -2.56 4.90 -13.15
CA LEU A 202 -1.34 4.70 -12.36
C LEU A 202 -0.08 4.58 -13.23
N GLY A 203 -0.11 5.12 -14.44
CA GLY A 203 0.99 5.09 -15.39
C GLY A 203 2.11 6.10 -15.10
N PHE A 204 3.34 5.72 -15.47
CA PHE A 204 4.49 6.61 -15.54
C PHE A 204 5.48 6.11 -16.59
N ILE A 205 6.42 6.97 -17.00
CA ILE A 205 7.47 6.63 -17.98
C ILE A 205 8.84 6.68 -17.30
N SER A 206 9.74 5.76 -17.65
CA SER A 206 11.16 5.82 -17.29
C SER A 206 12.00 5.22 -18.41
N ASP A 207 13.10 5.86 -18.79
CA ASP A 207 13.99 5.41 -19.89
C ASP A 207 13.24 5.06 -21.19
N GLY A 208 12.23 5.87 -21.54
CA GLY A 208 11.41 5.66 -22.74
C GLY A 208 10.47 4.43 -22.69
N LYS A 209 10.38 3.75 -21.55
CA LYS A 209 9.46 2.62 -21.32
C LYS A 209 8.29 3.03 -20.45
N TYR A 210 7.16 2.36 -20.65
CA TYR A 210 5.94 2.57 -19.89
C TYR A 210 5.85 1.59 -18.72
N TYR A 211 5.29 2.08 -17.62
CA TYR A 211 5.06 1.31 -16.40
C TYR A 211 3.75 1.74 -15.77
N PHE A 212 3.17 0.89 -14.91
CA PHE A 212 2.11 1.31 -14.00
C PHE A 212 2.22 0.64 -12.63
N ASP A 213 1.73 1.33 -11.61
CA ASP A 213 1.67 0.83 -10.23
C ASP A 213 0.43 -0.07 -10.03
N ARG A 214 0.57 -1.15 -9.26
CA ARG A 214 -0.53 -2.08 -8.94
C ARG A 214 -0.96 -2.02 -7.48
N CYS A 215 -0.37 -1.13 -6.69
CA CYS A 215 -0.67 -0.95 -5.28
C CYS A 215 -1.20 0.46 -4.96
N LEU A 216 -1.98 0.56 -3.89
CA LEU A 216 -2.44 1.86 -3.39
C LEU A 216 -1.27 2.66 -2.80
N LYS A 217 -1.43 4.00 -2.80
CA LYS A 217 -0.51 4.94 -2.13
C LYS A 217 -1.18 5.78 -1.06
N LYS A 218 -2.50 5.69 -0.93
CA LYS A 218 -3.31 6.32 0.12
C LYS A 218 -4.07 5.21 0.84
N VAL A 219 -4.18 5.31 2.16
CA VAL A 219 -4.87 4.29 2.92
C VAL A 219 -6.37 4.47 2.75
N PHE A 220 -7.05 3.39 2.43
CA PHE A 220 -8.50 3.31 2.53
C PHE A 220 -8.86 3.36 4.02
N LYS A 221 -9.52 4.43 4.51
CA LYS A 221 -9.90 4.59 5.93
C LYS A 221 -10.50 3.32 6.50
N LYS A 222 -11.45 2.73 5.77
CA LYS A 222 -12.16 1.51 6.18
C LYS A 222 -11.22 0.31 6.35
N PHE A 223 -10.10 0.25 5.61
CA PHE A 223 -9.07 -0.78 5.79
C PHE A 223 -8.38 -0.66 7.15
N LEU A 224 -7.96 0.54 7.56
CA LEU A 224 -7.31 0.73 8.87
C LEU A 224 -8.26 0.46 10.01
N THR A 225 -9.50 0.91 9.91
CA THR A 225 -10.52 0.67 10.96
C THR A 225 -10.78 -0.83 11.14
N ALA A 226 -10.90 -1.57 10.06
CA ALA A 226 -11.09 -3.02 10.13
C ALA A 226 -9.82 -3.75 10.59
N LEU A 227 -8.64 -3.34 10.13
CA LEU A 227 -7.36 -3.91 10.59
C LEU A 227 -7.15 -3.66 12.09
N HIS A 228 -7.48 -2.46 12.57
CA HIS A 228 -7.42 -2.12 13.99
C HIS A 228 -8.30 -3.05 14.82
N TRP A 229 -9.54 -3.27 14.41
CA TRP A 229 -10.44 -4.17 15.12
C TRP A 229 -9.95 -5.63 15.10
N VAL A 230 -9.43 -6.11 13.97
CA VAL A 230 -8.82 -7.45 13.89
C VAL A 230 -7.63 -7.55 14.84
N MET A 231 -6.80 -6.50 14.93
CA MET A 231 -5.69 -6.45 15.86
C MET A 231 -6.15 -6.41 17.33
N GLU A 232 -7.24 -5.71 17.65
CA GLU A 232 -7.82 -5.68 19.01
C GLU A 232 -8.29 -7.08 19.43
N LEU A 233 -9.05 -7.78 18.58
CA LEU A 233 -9.50 -9.15 18.87
C LEU A 233 -8.34 -10.13 19.07
N ILE A 234 -7.34 -10.08 18.20
CA ILE A 234 -6.20 -11.01 18.25
C ILE A 234 -5.30 -10.72 19.47
N SER A 235 -5.28 -9.47 19.95
CA SER A 235 -4.51 -9.07 21.14
C SER A 235 -5.18 -9.50 22.45
N GLY A 236 -6.37 -10.12 22.40
CA GLY A 236 -7.02 -10.73 23.57
C GLY A 236 -7.68 -9.74 24.53
N ASN A 237 -8.15 -8.59 24.03
CA ASN A 237 -9.04 -7.69 24.77
C ASN A 237 -10.50 -7.89 24.36
#